data_AF-A0A679FCU6-F1
#
_entry.id   AF-A0A679FCU6-F1
#
_cell.length_a   1.000
_cell.length_b   1.000
_cell.length_c   1.000
_cell.angle_alpha   90.00
_cell.angle_beta   90.00
_cell.angle_gamma   90.00
#
_symmetry.space_group_name_H-M   'P 1'
#
loop_
_entity.id
_entity.type
_entity.pdbx_description
1 polymer ?
#
loop_
_entity_poly.entity_id
_entity_poly.type
_entity_poly.pdbx_seq_one_letter_code
_entity_poly.pdbx_strand_id
1 'polypeptide(L)'
;MQIPFFRALEDSQRILIAGCGGGFDIVSGLPLYVFLRNADKSVYLANLSFARVDLASRKKIGPAGRLVDSDSRMQGYFPERHLVDWLAARGCEPKVFAFEKTGVRPLRQSYEALVTLLNVDTIILVDGGTDSLMKGDEAALGTIEEDALSIAAVDQLEGVRKFLVCLGFGVDNYHGVCHHSFLENTAELIRSGGYLGCVSVSAGTQEGDALLDAVDYLNERQPNSKSIVANSIASAIRGGFGNRHDTERTRGTELFINALMALYWCYDLAAVARGMGFYEAIACSEKFHEVENAIRIHHAHADKRDWKNLPL
;
A
#
# COMPACT_ATOMS: atom_id res chain seq x y z
N MET A 1 17.97 -13.85 14.88
CA MET A 1 18.41 -12.74 14.01
C MET A 1 17.28 -11.73 13.95
N GLN A 2 17.55 -10.45 14.20
CA GLN A 2 16.50 -9.41 14.15
C GLN A 2 16.49 -8.79 12.74
N ILE A 3 15.30 -8.67 12.15
CA ILE A 3 15.12 -8.10 10.81
C ILE A 3 15.38 -6.58 10.86
N PRO A 4 16.17 -6.00 9.93
CA PRO A 4 16.51 -4.57 9.95
C PRO A 4 15.31 -3.63 10.04
N PHE A 5 14.21 -3.95 9.36
CA PHE A 5 12.96 -3.19 9.44
C PHE A 5 12.46 -3.00 10.87
N PHE A 6 12.39 -4.07 11.67
CA PHE A 6 11.92 -3.96 13.05
C PHE A 6 12.91 -3.21 13.95
N ARG A 7 14.21 -3.32 13.69
CA ARG A 7 15.21 -2.51 14.39
C ARG A 7 15.00 -1.02 14.12
N ALA A 8 14.74 -0.64 12.86
CA ALA A 8 14.51 0.75 12.48
C ALA A 8 13.23 1.36 13.11
N LEU A 9 12.27 0.50 13.51
CA LEU A 9 11.02 0.88 14.17
C LEU A 9 11.09 0.88 15.71
N GLU A 10 12.22 0.51 16.32
CA GLU A 10 12.36 0.45 17.79
C GLU A 10 11.98 1.79 18.43
N ASP A 11 12.58 2.88 17.95
CA ASP A 11 12.35 4.23 18.46
C ASP A 11 11.05 4.88 17.93
N SER A 12 10.27 4.20 17.10
CA SER A 12 9.01 4.73 16.55
C SER A 12 7.88 4.65 17.58
N GLN A 13 7.18 5.75 17.84
CA GLN A 13 6.11 5.80 18.85
C GLN A 13 4.75 6.15 18.24
N ARG A 14 4.75 7.02 17.24
CA ARG A 14 3.53 7.56 16.62
C ARG A 14 3.61 7.30 15.12
N ILE A 15 3.00 6.19 14.71
CA ILE A 15 3.18 5.59 13.40
C ILE A 15 1.93 5.79 12.56
N LEU A 16 2.08 6.31 11.35
CA LEU A 16 1.04 6.32 10.33
C LEU A 16 1.29 5.17 9.35
N ILE A 17 0.34 4.26 9.25
CA ILE A 17 0.32 3.21 8.21
C ILE A 17 -0.64 3.69 7.12
N ALA A 18 -0.16 3.83 5.89
CA ALA A 18 -0.96 4.34 4.78
C ALA A 18 -0.91 3.40 3.57
N GLY A 19 -2.07 3.11 2.97
CA GLY A 19 -2.11 2.40 1.69
C GLY A 19 -1.44 3.20 0.57
N CYS A 20 -0.58 2.54 -0.22
CA CYS A 20 0.31 3.16 -1.19
C CYS A 20 -0.38 3.42 -2.55
N GLY A 21 -0.88 2.38 -3.20
CA GLY A 21 -1.65 2.43 -4.45
C GLY A 21 -3.15 2.70 -4.23
N GLY A 22 -3.58 2.66 -2.97
CA GLY A 22 -4.93 3.01 -2.56
C GLY A 22 -5.89 1.83 -2.56
N GLY A 23 -7.16 2.10 -2.78
CA GLY A 23 -8.20 1.06 -2.77
C GLY A 23 -8.22 0.24 -1.47
N PHE A 24 -7.73 -1.02 -1.51
CA PHE A 24 -7.68 -1.92 -0.35
C PHE A 24 -6.28 -2.10 0.26
N ASP A 25 -5.26 -1.36 -0.18
CA ASP A 25 -3.89 -1.48 0.32
C ASP A 25 -3.77 -1.25 1.83
N ILE A 26 -4.61 -0.37 2.39
CA ILE A 26 -4.74 -0.18 3.84
C ILE A 26 -5.00 -1.50 4.59
N VAL A 27 -5.69 -2.47 3.97
CA VAL A 27 -5.95 -3.80 4.56
C VAL A 27 -4.68 -4.62 4.67
N SER A 28 -3.80 -4.51 3.68
CA SER A 28 -2.46 -5.11 3.71
C SER A 28 -1.60 -4.52 4.83
N GLY A 29 -1.97 -3.38 5.43
CA GLY A 29 -1.31 -2.79 6.59
C GLY A 29 -1.80 -3.30 7.96
N LEU A 30 -2.90 -4.05 8.01
CA LEU A 30 -3.52 -4.47 9.27
C LEU A 30 -2.67 -5.43 10.12
N PRO A 31 -1.91 -6.39 9.56
CA PRO A 31 -0.97 -7.18 10.34
C PRO A 31 0.04 -6.30 11.11
N LEU A 32 0.62 -5.29 10.44
CA LEU A 32 1.52 -4.33 11.09
C LEU A 32 0.80 -3.44 12.10
N TYR A 33 -0.45 -3.03 11.81
CA TYR A 33 -1.26 -2.28 12.76
C TYR A 33 -1.42 -3.04 14.07
N VAL A 34 -1.82 -4.32 14.02
CA VAL A 34 -2.00 -5.16 15.20
C VAL A 34 -0.68 -5.35 15.94
N PHE A 35 0.39 -5.72 15.22
CA PHE A 35 1.71 -5.93 15.80
C PHE A 35 2.22 -4.70 16.56
N LEU A 36 2.17 -3.52 15.92
CA LEU A 36 2.70 -2.29 16.50
C LEU A 36 1.84 -1.77 17.66
N ARG A 37 0.52 -1.97 17.62
CA ARG A 37 -0.38 -1.66 18.74
C ARG A 37 -0.11 -2.56 19.96
N ASN A 38 0.15 -3.84 19.73
CA ASN A 38 0.54 -4.79 20.78
C ASN A 38 1.92 -4.46 21.39
N ALA A 39 2.75 -3.73 20.66
CA ALA A 39 4.02 -3.17 21.15
C ALA A 39 3.85 -1.78 21.80
N ASP A 40 2.64 -1.43 22.26
CA ASP A 40 2.26 -0.19 22.94
C ASP A 40 2.51 1.10 22.12
N LYS A 41 2.60 1.00 20.78
CA LYS A 41 2.75 2.16 19.90
C LYS A 41 1.40 2.80 19.58
N SER A 42 1.41 4.10 19.31
CA SER A 42 0.26 4.83 18.77
C SER A 42 0.25 4.65 17.26
N VAL A 43 -0.71 3.89 16.73
CA VAL A 43 -0.79 3.59 15.29
C VAL A 43 -2.05 4.21 14.70
N TYR A 44 -1.86 4.94 13.62
CA TYR A 44 -2.89 5.60 12.83
C TYR A 44 -2.97 4.97 11.44
N LEU A 45 -4.15 5.00 10.84
CA LEU A 45 -4.38 4.44 9.52
C LEU A 45 -4.77 5.53 8.53
N ALA A 46 -4.19 5.48 7.34
CA ALA A 46 -4.58 6.32 6.21
C ALA A 46 -4.69 5.51 4.90
N ASN A 47 -5.34 6.06 3.89
CA ASN A 47 -5.42 5.44 2.57
C ASN A 47 -5.52 6.50 1.46
N LEU A 48 -4.87 6.27 0.33
CA LEU A 48 -5.25 6.97 -0.90
C LEU A 48 -6.57 6.37 -1.40
N SER A 49 -7.66 7.12 -1.28
CA SER A 49 -9.00 6.56 -1.50
C SER A 49 -9.42 6.64 -2.96
N PHE A 50 -10.05 5.57 -3.43
CA PHE A 50 -10.78 5.58 -4.71
C PHE A 50 -12.21 6.08 -4.54
N ALA A 51 -12.65 6.28 -3.30
CA ALA A 51 -13.94 6.86 -2.98
C ALA A 51 -13.88 8.40 -3.07
N ARG A 52 -15.02 9.04 -3.30
CA ARG A 52 -15.17 10.51 -3.25
C ARG A 52 -15.25 11.04 -1.81
N VAL A 53 -14.13 10.95 -1.10
CA VAL A 53 -14.10 11.24 0.35
C VAL A 53 -14.41 12.70 0.69
N ASP A 54 -14.26 13.63 -0.26
CA ASP A 54 -14.78 15.01 -0.17
C ASP A 54 -16.28 15.07 0.08
N LEU A 55 -17.03 14.15 -0.54
CA LEU A 55 -18.47 14.07 -0.40
C LEU A 55 -18.86 13.31 0.87
N ALA A 56 -18.02 12.39 1.33
CA ALA A 56 -18.31 11.56 2.48
C ALA A 56 -18.09 12.24 3.83
N SER A 57 -17.11 13.13 3.90
CA SER A 57 -16.72 13.79 5.15
C SER A 57 -16.31 15.24 4.92
N ARG A 58 -16.80 16.13 5.78
CA ARG A 58 -16.42 17.55 5.79
C ARG A 58 -15.21 17.84 6.69
N LYS A 59 -14.72 16.84 7.43
CA LYS A 59 -13.63 16.97 8.41
C LYS A 59 -12.28 16.95 7.66
N LYS A 60 -11.84 18.11 7.18
CA LYS A 60 -10.66 18.26 6.32
C LYS A 60 -9.33 18.11 7.07
N ILE A 61 -8.35 17.50 6.40
CA ILE A 61 -6.95 17.45 6.79
C ILE A 61 -6.07 17.85 5.60
N GLY A 62 -5.56 19.09 5.63
CA GLY A 62 -4.89 19.68 4.48
C GLY A 62 -5.82 19.79 3.26
N PRO A 63 -5.28 19.93 2.04
CA PRO A 63 -6.07 20.12 0.83
C PRO A 63 -6.83 18.86 0.39
N ALA A 64 -6.20 17.69 0.43
CA ALA A 64 -6.72 16.44 -0.15
C ALA A 64 -7.18 15.41 0.89
N GLY A 65 -6.89 15.61 2.17
CA GLY A 65 -7.17 14.65 3.24
C GLY A 65 -8.51 14.90 3.94
N ARG A 66 -9.14 13.83 4.41
CA ARG A 66 -10.36 13.82 5.23
C ARG A 66 -10.22 12.82 6.37
N LEU A 67 -10.85 13.11 7.51
CA LEU A 67 -11.11 12.11 8.54
C LEU A 67 -12.36 11.30 8.16
N VAL A 68 -12.21 9.98 8.09
CA VAL A 68 -13.28 9.00 7.92
C VAL A 68 -13.59 8.39 9.29
N ASP A 69 -14.85 8.50 9.70
CA ASP A 69 -15.35 8.05 10.99
C ASP A 69 -16.81 7.55 10.89
N SER A 70 -17.42 7.28 12.04
CA SER A 70 -18.79 6.78 12.15
C SER A 70 -19.86 7.70 11.56
N ASP A 71 -19.55 8.98 11.31
CA ASP A 71 -20.47 9.97 10.72
C ASP A 71 -20.31 10.10 9.20
N SER A 72 -19.22 9.56 8.65
CA SER A 72 -18.92 9.64 7.23
C SER A 72 -19.88 8.79 6.41
N ARG A 73 -20.40 9.31 5.29
CA ARG A 73 -21.47 8.66 4.50
C ARG A 73 -21.20 8.74 3.00
N MET A 74 -21.19 7.61 2.32
CA MET A 74 -21.20 7.52 0.86
C MET A 74 -21.91 6.24 0.44
N GLN A 75 -22.51 6.22 -0.75
CA GLN A 75 -23.00 5.00 -1.37
C GLN A 75 -21.94 4.38 -2.26
N GLY A 76 -21.88 3.04 -2.31
CA GLY A 76 -20.99 2.30 -3.20
C GLY A 76 -19.64 1.98 -2.58
N TYR A 77 -18.57 2.20 -3.35
CA TYR A 77 -17.21 1.83 -2.96
C TYR A 77 -16.68 2.74 -1.85
N PHE A 78 -16.51 2.23 -0.62
CA PHE A 78 -15.90 2.99 0.48
C PHE A 78 -15.30 2.08 1.57
N PRO A 79 -14.20 1.34 1.27
CA PRO A 79 -13.62 0.38 2.19
C PRO A 79 -13.15 1.01 3.51
N GLU A 80 -12.67 2.25 3.49
CA GLU A 80 -12.19 2.96 4.67
C GLU A 80 -13.30 3.16 5.71
N ARG A 81 -14.53 3.44 5.26
CA ARG A 81 -15.68 3.54 6.16
C ARG A 81 -16.05 2.20 6.76
N HIS A 82 -16.00 1.12 6.00
CA HIS A 82 -16.25 -0.22 6.54
C HIS A 82 -15.13 -0.66 7.49
N LEU A 83 -13.89 -0.24 7.23
CA LEU A 83 -12.77 -0.47 8.14
C LEU A 83 -12.95 0.26 9.47
N VAL A 84 -13.50 1.49 9.47
CA VAL A 84 -13.91 2.19 10.69
C VAL A 84 -14.89 1.35 11.52
N ASP A 85 -15.91 0.74 10.91
CA ASP A 85 -16.85 -0.15 11.62
C ASP A 85 -16.16 -1.41 12.16
N TRP A 86 -15.27 -2.00 11.35
CA TRP A 86 -14.50 -3.20 11.72
C TRP A 86 -13.59 -2.95 12.91
N LEU A 87 -12.93 -1.79 12.97
CA LEU A 87 -12.10 -1.34 14.10
C LEU A 87 -12.94 -1.07 15.34
N ALA A 88 -14.08 -0.37 15.19
CA ALA A 88 -14.97 -0.05 16.30
C ALA A 88 -15.51 -1.31 16.99
N ALA A 89 -15.87 -2.33 16.21
CA ALA A 89 -16.32 -3.64 16.72
C ALA A 89 -15.26 -4.35 17.58
N ARG A 90 -13.99 -3.96 17.47
CA ARG A 90 -12.84 -4.50 18.21
C ARG A 90 -12.39 -3.60 19.37
N GLY A 91 -13.22 -2.63 19.75
CA GLY A 91 -12.91 -1.70 20.84
C GLY A 91 -11.82 -0.68 20.50
N CYS A 92 -11.44 -0.53 19.23
CA CYS A 92 -10.50 0.49 18.79
C CYS A 92 -11.23 1.82 18.57
N GLU A 93 -10.57 2.96 18.84
CA GLU A 93 -11.07 4.26 18.45
C GLU A 93 -10.91 4.41 16.91
N PRO A 94 -12.00 4.49 16.13
CA PRO A 94 -11.94 4.26 14.70
C PRO A 94 -11.61 5.56 13.95
N LYS A 95 -10.33 5.92 13.89
CA LYS A 95 -9.83 7.06 13.10
C LYS A 95 -9.07 6.55 11.88
N VAL A 96 -9.72 6.58 10.73
CA VAL A 96 -9.08 6.33 9.43
C VAL A 96 -9.02 7.64 8.66
N PHE A 97 -7.85 7.98 8.15
CA PHE A 97 -7.70 9.13 7.27
C PHE A 97 -7.76 8.67 5.81
N ALA A 98 -8.32 9.51 4.95
CA ALA A 98 -8.40 9.18 3.53
C ALA A 98 -8.01 10.39 2.70
N PHE A 99 -7.21 10.15 1.67
CA PHE A 99 -6.78 11.16 0.71
C PHE A 99 -7.53 11.00 -0.60
N GLU A 100 -7.89 12.12 -1.20
CA GLU A 100 -8.45 12.16 -2.56
C GLU A 100 -7.33 11.98 -3.60
N LYS A 101 -7.67 11.40 -4.76
CA LYS A 101 -6.78 11.40 -5.91
C LYS A 101 -6.45 12.84 -6.32
N THR A 102 -5.16 13.16 -6.32
CA THR A 102 -4.63 14.51 -6.50
C THR A 102 -3.20 14.44 -7.05
N GLY A 103 -2.45 15.54 -7.09
CA GLY A 103 -1.02 15.53 -7.41
C GLY A 103 -0.13 15.41 -6.17
N VAL A 104 1.18 15.24 -6.40
CA VAL A 104 2.17 15.07 -5.33
C VAL A 104 2.16 16.24 -4.34
N ARG A 105 2.05 17.49 -4.82
CA ARG A 105 2.08 18.66 -3.93
C ARG A 105 0.91 18.74 -2.95
N PRO A 106 -0.37 18.66 -3.39
CA PRO A 106 -1.49 18.63 -2.46
C PRO A 106 -1.47 17.40 -1.54
N LEU A 107 -1.07 16.23 -2.04
CA LEU A 107 -1.00 15.03 -1.20
C LEU A 107 0.03 15.19 -0.08
N ARG A 108 1.24 15.68 -0.42
CA ARG A 108 2.29 16.00 0.55
C ARG A 108 1.79 16.96 1.64
N GLN A 109 1.12 18.05 1.26
CA GLN A 109 0.53 19.01 2.21
C GLN A 109 -0.48 18.37 3.16
N SER A 110 -1.25 17.39 2.68
CA SER A 110 -2.17 16.64 3.52
C SER A 110 -1.46 15.68 4.47
N TYR A 111 -0.37 15.05 4.05
CA TYR A 111 0.50 14.29 4.96
C TYR A 111 1.17 15.21 5.99
N GLU A 112 1.70 16.38 5.63
CA GLU A 112 2.28 17.36 6.56
C GLU A 112 1.25 17.78 7.63
N ALA A 113 0.00 18.02 7.22
CA ALA A 113 -1.08 18.36 8.14
C ALA A 113 -1.40 17.21 9.11
N LEU A 114 -1.38 15.96 8.64
CA LEU A 114 -1.54 14.78 9.52
C LEU A 114 -0.36 14.59 10.46
N VAL A 115 0.86 14.72 9.96
CA VAL A 115 2.08 14.60 10.76
C VAL A 115 2.05 15.58 11.90
N THR A 116 1.68 16.83 11.63
CA THR A 116 1.51 17.87 12.65
C THR A 116 0.37 17.56 13.61
N LEU A 117 -0.82 17.22 13.10
CA LEU A 117 -2.01 16.96 13.93
C LEU A 117 -1.80 15.80 14.91
N LEU A 118 -1.16 14.74 14.43
CA LEU A 118 -1.02 13.48 15.16
C LEU A 118 0.35 13.34 15.80
N ASN A 119 1.28 14.30 15.62
CA ASN A 119 2.68 14.20 16.01
C ASN A 119 3.31 12.89 15.51
N VAL A 120 3.12 12.55 14.24
CA VAL A 120 3.66 11.31 13.65
C VAL A 120 5.18 11.43 13.56
N ASP A 121 5.89 10.38 13.97
CA ASP A 121 7.35 10.29 13.85
C ASP A 121 7.80 9.30 12.76
N THR A 122 6.87 8.46 12.28
CA THR A 122 7.15 7.39 11.33
C THR A 122 5.96 7.14 10.41
N ILE A 123 6.22 7.04 9.11
CA ILE A 123 5.23 6.67 8.10
C ILE A 123 5.66 5.35 7.45
N ILE A 124 4.72 4.42 7.33
CA ILE A 124 4.88 3.17 6.60
C ILE A 124 3.84 3.17 5.47
N LEU A 125 4.30 3.30 4.22
CA LEU A 125 3.47 3.03 3.06
C LEU A 125 3.34 1.53 2.88
N VAL A 126 2.13 1.07 2.59
CA VAL A 126 1.82 -0.35 2.40
C VAL A 126 1.21 -0.56 1.04
N ASP A 127 1.84 -1.42 0.26
CA ASP A 127 1.35 -1.88 -1.04
C ASP A 127 0.87 -3.34 -0.88
N GLY A 128 -0.33 -3.65 -1.37
CA GLY A 128 -0.84 -5.02 -1.42
C GLY A 128 -0.30 -5.84 -2.60
N GLY A 129 0.42 -5.19 -3.50
CA GLY A 129 1.14 -5.76 -4.61
C GLY A 129 2.64 -5.55 -4.46
N THR A 130 3.27 -5.31 -5.61
CA THR A 130 4.71 -5.22 -5.83
C THR A 130 5.07 -4.20 -6.91
N ASP A 131 4.08 -3.60 -7.56
CA ASP A 131 4.27 -2.62 -8.63
C ASP A 131 4.78 -1.27 -8.12
N SER A 132 4.63 -0.98 -6.82
CA SER A 132 5.30 0.16 -6.16
C SER A 132 6.83 0.17 -6.31
N LEU A 133 7.47 -0.94 -6.69
CA LEU A 133 8.91 -1.01 -6.96
C LEU A 133 9.28 -0.83 -8.44
N MET A 134 8.32 -0.64 -9.34
CA MET A 134 8.62 -0.44 -10.76
C MET A 134 9.23 0.94 -11.00
N LYS A 135 10.24 1.01 -11.85
CA LYS A 135 11.06 2.20 -12.09
C LYS A 135 10.70 2.95 -13.36
N GLY A 136 9.92 2.32 -14.24
CA GLY A 136 9.47 2.89 -15.51
C GLY A 136 10.13 2.24 -16.74
N ASP A 137 11.16 1.41 -16.54
CA ASP A 137 11.90 0.71 -17.59
C ASP A 137 11.49 -0.77 -17.72
N GLU A 138 10.53 -1.25 -16.94
CA GLU A 138 10.04 -2.62 -17.02
C GLU A 138 9.21 -2.88 -18.28
N ALA A 139 9.08 -4.15 -18.69
CA ALA A 139 8.29 -4.54 -19.86
C ALA A 139 6.84 -4.01 -19.82
N ALA A 140 6.26 -4.01 -18.62
CA ALA A 140 4.97 -3.42 -18.28
C ALA A 140 5.01 -3.01 -16.81
N LEU A 141 4.21 -2.00 -16.45
CA LEU A 141 4.31 -1.34 -15.15
C LEU A 141 3.27 -1.81 -14.13
N GLY A 142 2.13 -2.35 -14.55
CA GLY A 142 1.01 -2.57 -13.63
C GLY A 142 0.22 -1.27 -13.42
N THR A 143 -0.14 -0.97 -12.17
CA THR A 143 -0.98 0.17 -11.76
C THR A 143 -0.23 1.10 -10.81
N ILE A 144 0.90 1.63 -11.28
CA ILE A 144 1.90 2.29 -10.42
C ILE A 144 1.61 3.76 -10.11
N GLU A 145 0.63 4.36 -10.78
CA GLU A 145 0.43 5.81 -10.74
C GLU A 145 0.08 6.31 -9.34
N GLU A 146 -0.78 5.59 -8.63
CA GLU A 146 -1.12 5.84 -7.24
C GLU A 146 0.05 5.58 -6.28
N ASP A 147 0.78 4.49 -6.45
CA ASP A 147 1.96 4.18 -5.64
C ASP A 147 3.04 5.24 -5.78
N ALA A 148 3.35 5.60 -7.03
CA ALA A 148 4.29 6.64 -7.36
C ALA A 148 3.91 7.99 -6.74
N LEU A 149 2.62 8.35 -6.78
CA LEU A 149 2.08 9.54 -6.14
C LEU A 149 2.32 9.50 -4.62
N SER A 150 1.98 8.40 -3.95
CA SER A 150 2.14 8.25 -2.51
C SER A 150 3.61 8.25 -2.09
N ILE A 151 4.47 7.52 -2.80
CA ILE A 151 5.92 7.47 -2.55
C ILE A 151 6.52 8.86 -2.69
N ALA A 152 6.27 9.56 -3.80
CA ALA A 152 6.83 10.89 -4.02
C ALA A 152 6.32 11.92 -3.00
N ALA A 153 5.05 11.84 -2.60
CA ALA A 153 4.49 12.76 -1.60
C ALA A 153 5.11 12.54 -0.21
N VAL A 154 5.27 11.28 0.22
CA VAL A 154 5.84 10.95 1.53
C VAL A 154 7.36 11.16 1.54
N ASP A 155 8.07 10.84 0.46
CA ASP A 155 9.52 11.02 0.37
C ASP A 155 9.95 12.47 0.56
N GLN A 156 9.13 13.44 0.12
CA GLN A 156 9.39 14.88 0.33
C GLN A 156 9.11 15.39 1.76
N LEU A 157 8.62 14.54 2.67
CA LEU A 157 8.41 14.94 4.07
C LEU A 157 9.72 14.97 4.85
N GLU A 158 9.88 15.98 5.69
CA GLU A 158 11.02 16.13 6.60
C GLU A 158 10.67 15.70 8.03
N GLY A 159 11.67 15.31 8.81
CA GLY A 159 11.50 15.03 10.24
C GLY A 159 10.77 13.74 10.60
N VAL A 160 10.40 12.91 9.61
CA VAL A 160 9.73 11.61 9.81
C VAL A 160 10.55 10.48 9.18
N ARG A 161 10.58 9.32 9.85
CA ARG A 161 11.06 8.08 9.25
C ARG A 161 10.06 7.56 8.24
N LYS A 162 10.53 6.97 7.14
CA LYS A 162 9.69 6.64 5.99
C LYS A 162 10.06 5.26 5.45
N PHE A 163 9.08 4.38 5.38
CA PHE A 163 9.26 3.01 4.90
C PHE A 163 8.22 2.66 3.86
N LEU A 164 8.56 1.73 2.97
CA LEU A 164 7.61 1.03 2.11
C LEU A 164 7.62 -0.45 2.49
N VAL A 165 6.44 -1.05 2.56
CA VAL A 165 6.29 -2.50 2.66
C VAL A 165 5.35 -3.00 1.57
N CYS A 166 5.71 -4.11 0.95
CA CYS A 166 4.91 -4.78 -0.07
C CYS A 166 4.46 -6.14 0.48
N LEU A 167 3.17 -6.45 0.45
CA LEU A 167 2.60 -7.73 0.87
C LEU A 167 1.72 -8.27 -0.24
N GLY A 168 2.15 -9.31 -0.94
CA GLY A 168 1.36 -9.90 -2.03
C GLY A 168 2.16 -10.30 -3.25
N PHE A 169 3.46 -10.59 -3.12
CA PHE A 169 4.31 -11.04 -4.22
C PHE A 169 3.61 -12.06 -5.13
N GLY A 170 3.43 -11.70 -6.40
CA GLY A 170 2.75 -12.57 -7.36
C GLY A 170 1.39 -12.07 -7.84
N VAL A 171 0.76 -11.17 -7.07
CA VAL A 171 -0.63 -10.78 -7.31
C VAL A 171 -0.79 -9.90 -8.54
N ASP A 172 0.20 -9.05 -8.81
CA ASP A 172 0.14 -8.08 -9.91
C ASP A 172 0.52 -8.68 -11.26
N ASN A 173 0.85 -9.98 -11.34
CA ASN A 173 0.92 -10.67 -12.63
C ASN A 173 -0.39 -10.49 -13.41
N TYR A 174 -1.52 -10.47 -12.68
CA TYR A 174 -2.83 -10.19 -13.22
C TYR A 174 -2.91 -8.79 -13.89
N HIS A 175 -2.15 -7.83 -13.37
CA HIS A 175 -2.03 -6.47 -13.89
C HIS A 175 -0.84 -6.28 -14.85
N GLY A 176 -0.14 -7.37 -15.22
CA GLY A 176 0.96 -7.34 -16.17
C GLY A 176 2.30 -6.96 -15.55
N VAL A 177 2.51 -7.20 -14.25
CA VAL A 177 3.80 -6.96 -13.59
C VAL A 177 4.71 -8.17 -13.74
N CYS A 178 5.95 -7.92 -14.17
CA CYS A 178 6.96 -8.97 -14.29
C CYS A 178 7.63 -9.24 -12.93
N HIS A 179 7.38 -10.41 -12.34
CA HIS A 179 7.98 -10.78 -11.05
C HIS A 179 9.51 -10.84 -11.09
N HIS A 180 10.09 -11.16 -12.26
CA HIS A 180 11.54 -11.12 -12.42
C HIS A 180 12.07 -9.69 -12.25
N SER A 181 11.41 -8.70 -12.85
CA SER A 181 11.78 -7.29 -12.69
C SER A 181 11.66 -6.82 -11.24
N PHE A 182 10.63 -7.25 -10.50
CA PHE A 182 10.52 -6.99 -9.06
C PHE A 182 11.73 -7.54 -8.29
N LEU A 183 12.15 -8.77 -8.57
CA LEU A 183 13.31 -9.37 -7.89
C LEU A 183 14.63 -8.70 -8.29
N GLU A 184 14.78 -8.28 -9.55
CA GLU A 184 15.92 -7.46 -9.99
C GLU A 184 15.96 -6.11 -9.25
N ASN A 185 14.82 -5.43 -9.12
CA ASN A 185 14.69 -4.16 -8.41
C ASN A 185 14.98 -4.33 -6.91
N THR A 186 14.50 -5.41 -6.30
CA THR A 186 14.82 -5.79 -4.93
C THR A 186 16.32 -6.04 -4.77
N ALA A 187 16.96 -6.76 -5.70
CA ALA A 187 18.40 -7.00 -5.66
C ALA A 187 19.22 -5.72 -5.78
N GLU A 188 18.74 -4.72 -6.52
CA GLU A 188 19.37 -3.40 -6.56
C GLU A 188 19.22 -2.64 -5.25
N LEU A 189 18.03 -2.68 -4.63
CA LEU A 189 17.79 -2.10 -3.30
C LEU A 189 18.64 -2.79 -2.22
N ILE A 190 18.91 -4.09 -2.33
CA ILE A 190 19.87 -4.77 -1.47
C ILE A 190 21.27 -4.17 -1.64
N ARG A 191 21.74 -4.00 -2.88
CA ARG A 191 23.07 -3.43 -3.17
C ARG A 191 23.21 -1.99 -2.67
N SER A 192 22.15 -1.20 -2.73
CA SER A 192 22.15 0.20 -2.28
C SER A 192 21.84 0.37 -0.79
N GLY A 193 21.57 -0.73 -0.06
CA GLY A 193 21.24 -0.70 1.36
C GLY A 193 19.79 -0.28 1.66
N GLY A 194 18.94 -0.18 0.65
CA GLY A 194 17.51 0.15 0.78
C GLY A 194 16.61 -1.01 1.21
N TYR A 195 17.07 -2.25 1.11
CA TYR A 195 16.28 -3.42 1.54
C TYR A 195 16.45 -3.68 3.05
N LEU A 196 15.32 -3.78 3.76
CA LEU A 196 15.24 -3.91 5.21
C LEU A 196 14.81 -5.32 5.68
N GLY A 197 14.78 -6.29 4.77
CA GLY A 197 14.44 -7.68 5.06
C GLY A 197 12.99 -8.06 4.74
N CYS A 198 12.64 -9.31 5.03
CA CYS A 198 11.28 -9.83 4.91
C CYS A 198 10.79 -10.49 6.19
N VAL A 199 9.48 -10.45 6.43
CA VAL A 199 8.79 -11.14 7.52
C VAL A 199 7.51 -11.79 7.01
N SER A 200 7.17 -12.97 7.52
CA SER A 200 5.95 -13.68 7.13
C SER A 200 4.76 -13.30 8.01
N VAL A 201 3.60 -13.12 7.38
CA VAL A 201 2.29 -13.10 8.01
C VAL A 201 1.71 -14.51 7.96
N SER A 202 1.37 -15.10 9.11
CA SER A 202 0.95 -16.50 9.19
C SER A 202 -0.45 -16.64 9.80
N ALA A 203 -1.23 -17.61 9.31
CA ALA A 203 -2.50 -17.97 9.94
C ALA A 203 -2.28 -18.47 11.38
N GLY A 204 -3.22 -18.19 12.28
CA GLY A 204 -3.13 -18.52 13.70
C GLY A 204 -2.25 -17.56 14.52
N THR A 205 -1.76 -16.49 13.91
CA THR A 205 -1.15 -15.35 14.60
C THR A 205 -2.17 -14.22 14.70
N GLN A 206 -2.06 -13.34 15.70
CA GLN A 206 -3.00 -12.24 15.86
C GLN A 206 -3.00 -11.32 14.63
N GLU A 207 -1.82 -11.11 14.05
CA GLU A 207 -1.59 -10.29 12.87
C GLU A 207 -2.22 -10.88 11.61
N GLY A 208 -1.99 -12.17 11.36
CA GLY A 208 -2.55 -12.88 10.22
C GLY A 208 -4.07 -13.04 10.32
N ASP A 209 -4.58 -13.43 11.49
CA ASP A 209 -6.00 -13.64 11.72
C ASP A 209 -6.79 -12.32 11.61
N ALA A 210 -6.19 -11.19 12.02
CA ALA A 210 -6.79 -9.88 11.84
C ALA A 210 -6.95 -9.50 10.36
N LEU A 211 -5.95 -9.78 9.51
CA LEU A 211 -6.07 -9.55 8.07
C LEU A 211 -7.15 -10.45 7.47
N LEU A 212 -7.16 -11.74 7.80
CA LEU A 212 -8.16 -12.68 7.27
C LEU A 212 -9.59 -12.24 7.63
N ASP A 213 -9.81 -11.88 8.89
CA ASP A 213 -11.11 -11.42 9.36
C ASP A 213 -11.52 -10.09 8.69
N ALA A 214 -10.59 -9.13 8.56
CA ALA A 214 -10.88 -7.87 7.87
C ALA A 214 -11.27 -8.09 6.41
N VAL A 215 -10.57 -8.99 5.70
CA VAL A 215 -10.89 -9.34 4.31
C VAL A 215 -12.30 -9.94 4.23
N ASP A 216 -12.64 -10.88 5.11
CA ASP A 216 -13.96 -11.51 5.12
C ASP A 216 -15.06 -10.47 5.43
N TYR A 217 -14.85 -9.63 6.45
CA TYR A 217 -15.78 -8.56 6.81
C TYR A 217 -16.01 -7.58 5.64
N LEU A 218 -14.94 -7.12 4.99
CA LEU A 218 -15.05 -6.18 3.88
C LEU A 218 -15.71 -6.82 2.65
N ASN A 219 -15.46 -8.10 2.39
CA ASN A 219 -16.12 -8.85 1.33
C ASN A 219 -17.64 -8.92 1.52
N GLU A 220 -18.12 -9.05 2.76
CA GLU A 220 -19.56 -9.04 3.08
C GLU A 220 -20.18 -7.65 2.89
N ARG A 221 -19.44 -6.59 3.24
CA ARG A 221 -19.92 -5.21 3.13
C ARG A 221 -19.81 -4.63 1.72
N GLN A 222 -18.90 -5.16 0.91
CA GLN A 222 -18.66 -4.73 -0.47
C GLN A 222 -18.67 -5.90 -1.46
N PRO A 223 -19.80 -6.64 -1.58
CA PRO A 223 -19.85 -7.86 -2.39
C PRO A 223 -19.57 -7.62 -3.88
N ASN A 224 -19.89 -6.42 -4.39
CA ASN A 224 -19.68 -6.03 -5.78
C ASN A 224 -18.29 -5.43 -6.05
N SER A 225 -17.44 -5.30 -5.03
CA SER A 225 -16.14 -4.64 -5.14
C SER A 225 -15.06 -5.32 -4.30
N LYS A 226 -15.18 -6.64 -4.12
CA LYS A 226 -14.17 -7.46 -3.44
C LYS A 226 -12.79 -7.21 -4.04
N SER A 227 -11.80 -6.95 -3.19
CA SER A 227 -10.43 -6.70 -3.63
C SER A 227 -9.79 -7.97 -4.20
N ILE A 228 -9.24 -7.92 -5.41
CA ILE A 228 -8.48 -9.03 -5.99
C ILE A 228 -7.24 -9.28 -5.13
N VAL A 229 -6.55 -8.19 -4.77
CA VAL A 229 -5.30 -8.19 -4.03
C VAL A 229 -5.48 -8.77 -2.63
N ALA A 230 -6.36 -8.18 -1.83
CA ALA A 230 -6.55 -8.60 -0.44
C ALA A 230 -7.07 -10.04 -0.33
N ASN A 231 -7.93 -10.48 -1.28
CA ASN A 231 -8.37 -11.87 -1.32
C ASN A 231 -7.26 -12.84 -1.74
N SER A 232 -6.37 -12.46 -2.65
CA SER A 232 -5.23 -13.30 -3.05
C SER A 232 -4.25 -13.50 -1.89
N ILE A 233 -3.93 -12.43 -1.15
CA ILE A 233 -3.11 -12.50 0.06
C ILE A 233 -3.77 -13.41 1.10
N ALA A 234 -5.07 -13.21 1.37
CA ALA A 234 -5.82 -14.06 2.29
C ALA A 234 -5.84 -15.53 1.84
N SER A 235 -5.95 -15.79 0.53
CA SER A 235 -5.87 -17.13 -0.05
C SER A 235 -4.53 -17.80 0.24
N ALA A 236 -3.42 -17.07 0.05
CA ALA A 236 -2.07 -17.56 0.32
C ALA A 236 -1.85 -17.84 1.82
N ILE A 237 -2.30 -16.94 2.70
CA ILE A 237 -2.22 -17.13 4.16
C ILE A 237 -3.02 -18.37 4.60
N ARG A 238 -4.14 -18.67 3.95
CA ARG A 238 -4.94 -19.90 4.15
C ARG A 238 -4.31 -21.16 3.52
N GLY A 239 -3.11 -21.07 2.95
CA GLY A 239 -2.41 -22.19 2.31
C GLY A 239 -2.87 -22.49 0.88
N GLY A 240 -3.53 -21.55 0.21
CA GLY A 240 -3.85 -21.65 -1.21
C GLY A 240 -2.59 -21.61 -2.10
N PHE A 241 -2.68 -22.22 -3.28
CA PHE A 241 -1.61 -22.22 -4.27
C PHE A 241 -2.15 -22.33 -5.70
N GLY A 242 -1.45 -21.73 -6.67
CA GLY A 242 -1.75 -21.80 -8.10
C GLY A 242 -2.91 -20.90 -8.54
N ASN A 243 -3.60 -21.32 -9.61
CA ASN A 243 -4.69 -20.56 -10.21
C ASN A 243 -6.00 -20.70 -9.40
N ARG A 244 -6.07 -20.00 -8.27
CA ARG A 244 -7.21 -20.02 -7.36
C ARG A 244 -7.92 -18.67 -7.33
N HIS A 245 -9.24 -18.70 -7.47
CA HIS A 245 -10.10 -17.52 -7.55
C HIS A 245 -11.10 -17.47 -6.39
N ASP A 246 -10.87 -16.59 -5.41
CA ASP A 246 -11.82 -16.37 -4.30
C ASP A 246 -12.86 -15.25 -4.62
N THR A 247 -12.80 -14.66 -5.82
CA THR A 247 -13.76 -13.65 -6.29
C THR A 247 -14.15 -13.90 -7.76
N GLU A 248 -15.33 -13.46 -8.18
CA GLU A 248 -15.77 -13.58 -9.58
C GLU A 248 -15.00 -12.65 -10.52
N ARG A 249 -14.37 -11.59 -10.00
CA ARG A 249 -13.65 -10.55 -10.77
C ARG A 249 -12.45 -11.07 -11.54
N THR A 250 -11.91 -12.22 -11.14
CA THR A 250 -10.70 -12.81 -11.72
C THR A 250 -11.01 -14.02 -12.60
N ARG A 251 -12.29 -14.39 -12.76
CA ARG A 251 -12.68 -15.50 -13.63
C ARG A 251 -12.23 -15.23 -15.07
N GLY A 252 -11.68 -16.27 -15.70
CA GLY A 252 -11.19 -16.19 -17.09
C GLY A 252 -9.75 -15.68 -17.23
N THR A 253 -9.03 -15.52 -16.13
CA THR A 253 -7.60 -15.19 -16.10
C THR A 253 -6.82 -16.24 -15.33
N GLU A 254 -5.49 -16.16 -15.35
CA GLU A 254 -4.62 -17.00 -14.54
C GLU A 254 -4.04 -16.20 -13.37
N LEU A 255 -4.36 -16.61 -12.15
CA LEU A 255 -3.73 -16.13 -10.93
C LEU A 255 -2.58 -17.07 -10.52
N PHE A 256 -1.66 -16.54 -9.72
CA PHE A 256 -0.55 -17.31 -9.16
C PHE A 256 -0.49 -17.16 -7.65
N ILE A 257 -1.49 -17.72 -6.96
CA ILE A 257 -1.48 -17.75 -5.48
C ILE A 257 -0.25 -18.55 -5.04
N ASN A 258 0.56 -17.98 -4.14
CA ASN A 258 1.79 -18.62 -3.71
C ASN A 258 2.19 -18.18 -2.28
N ALA A 259 3.03 -18.97 -1.62
CA ALA A 259 3.41 -18.73 -0.23
C ALA A 259 4.23 -17.43 -0.02
N LEU A 260 4.87 -16.90 -1.06
CA LEU A 260 5.62 -15.64 -0.97
C LEU A 260 4.69 -14.42 -0.90
N MET A 261 3.41 -14.54 -1.27
CA MET A 261 2.40 -13.49 -1.08
C MET A 261 2.21 -13.14 0.39
N ALA A 262 2.47 -14.08 1.30
CA ALA A 262 2.36 -13.88 2.74
C ALA A 262 3.63 -13.26 3.36
N LEU A 263 4.59 -12.80 2.54
CA LEU A 263 5.78 -12.10 3.00
C LEU A 263 5.60 -10.59 2.82
N TYR A 264 5.83 -9.84 3.90
CA TYR A 264 6.20 -8.44 3.77
C TYR A 264 7.62 -8.34 3.25
N TRP A 265 7.80 -7.53 2.21
CA TRP A 265 9.09 -7.08 1.73
C TRP A 265 9.27 -5.63 2.19
N CYS A 266 10.28 -5.36 3.01
CA CYS A 266 10.43 -4.07 3.68
C CYS A 266 11.57 -3.25 3.09
N TYR A 267 11.34 -1.95 2.90
CA TYR A 267 12.28 -1.05 2.25
C TYR A 267 12.36 0.31 2.94
N ASP A 268 13.53 0.94 2.87
CA ASP A 268 13.70 2.37 3.11
C ASP A 268 13.03 3.14 1.97
N LEU A 269 12.08 4.03 2.27
CA LEU A 269 11.28 4.70 1.25
C LEU A 269 12.14 5.59 0.34
N ALA A 270 13.12 6.29 0.91
CA ALA A 270 13.97 7.19 0.15
C ALA A 270 14.85 6.42 -0.85
N ALA A 271 15.28 5.20 -0.51
CA ALA A 271 15.97 4.31 -1.44
C ALA A 271 15.08 3.88 -2.61
N VAL A 272 13.80 3.60 -2.36
CA VAL A 272 12.83 3.29 -3.42
C VAL A 272 12.61 4.51 -4.32
N ALA A 273 12.35 5.68 -3.71
CA ALA A 273 12.12 6.94 -4.43
C ALA A 273 13.28 7.32 -5.37
N ARG A 274 14.53 7.17 -4.90
CA ARG A 274 15.73 7.40 -5.73
C ARG A 274 15.82 6.49 -6.96
N GLY A 275 15.18 5.33 -6.93
CA GLY A 275 15.15 4.38 -8.04
C GLY A 275 14.08 4.69 -9.11
N MET A 276 13.12 5.57 -8.82
CA MET A 276 12.02 5.88 -9.75
C MET A 276 12.52 6.78 -10.89
N GLY A 277 12.53 6.27 -12.12
CA GLY A 277 13.04 7.01 -13.29
C GLY A 277 12.22 8.25 -13.65
N PHE A 278 10.97 8.31 -13.19
CA PHE A 278 10.02 9.41 -13.44
C PHE A 278 9.80 10.33 -12.23
N TYR A 279 10.56 10.15 -11.13
CA TYR A 279 10.35 10.90 -9.88
C TYR A 279 10.30 12.43 -10.09
N GLU A 280 11.34 12.99 -10.73
CA GLU A 280 11.46 14.43 -10.97
C GLU A 280 10.30 14.98 -11.81
N ALA A 281 9.78 14.18 -12.75
CA ALA A 281 8.68 14.59 -13.62
C ALA A 281 7.34 14.68 -12.86
N ILE A 282 7.16 13.91 -11.78
CA ILE A 282 5.92 13.89 -10.98
C ILE A 282 6.00 14.71 -9.70
N ALA A 283 7.20 14.99 -9.19
CA ALA A 283 7.46 15.57 -7.87
C ALA A 283 6.70 16.88 -7.58
N CYS A 284 6.40 17.64 -8.63
CA CYS A 284 5.72 18.93 -8.57
C CYS A 284 4.27 18.89 -9.10
N SER A 285 3.70 17.71 -9.34
CA SER A 285 2.33 17.61 -9.85
C SER A 285 1.30 18.20 -8.87
N GLU A 286 0.28 18.87 -9.41
CA GLU A 286 -0.89 19.38 -8.70
C GLU A 286 -2.11 18.46 -8.89
N LYS A 287 -2.11 17.68 -9.98
CA LYS A 287 -3.24 16.84 -10.37
C LYS A 287 -2.80 15.44 -10.74
N PHE A 288 -3.68 14.47 -10.53
CA PHE A 288 -3.40 13.06 -10.80
C PHE A 288 -3.01 12.80 -12.27
N HIS A 289 -3.71 13.42 -13.22
CA HIS A 289 -3.39 13.24 -14.65
C HIS A 289 -2.00 13.73 -15.05
N GLU A 290 -1.37 14.62 -14.28
CA GLU A 290 0.01 15.05 -14.52
C GLU A 290 0.98 13.92 -14.16
N VAL A 291 0.68 13.18 -13.08
CA VAL A 291 1.40 11.97 -12.66
C VAL A 291 1.26 10.88 -13.72
N GLU A 292 0.02 10.54 -14.11
CA GLU A 292 -0.27 9.52 -15.13
C GLU A 292 0.47 9.84 -16.45
N ASN A 293 0.41 11.10 -16.88
CA ASN A 293 1.00 11.49 -18.15
C ASN A 293 2.54 11.48 -18.11
N ALA A 294 3.15 11.91 -17.01
CA ALA A 294 4.60 11.88 -16.83
C ALA A 294 5.15 10.45 -16.80
N ILE A 295 4.50 9.53 -16.07
CA ILE A 295 4.85 8.11 -16.02
C ILE A 295 4.75 7.49 -17.41
N ARG A 296 3.64 7.72 -18.10
CA ARG A 296 3.41 7.21 -19.46
C ARG A 296 4.46 7.72 -20.45
N ILE A 297 4.80 9.02 -20.39
CA ILE A 297 5.85 9.61 -21.24
C ILE A 297 7.21 8.99 -20.93
N HIS A 298 7.57 8.86 -19.65
CA HIS A 298 8.82 8.23 -19.25
C HIS A 298 8.91 6.81 -19.79
N HIS A 299 7.89 5.99 -19.53
CA HIS A 299 7.85 4.60 -19.96
C HIS A 299 7.91 4.43 -21.48
N ALA A 300 7.34 5.36 -22.24
CA ALA A 300 7.40 5.33 -23.70
C ALA A 300 8.81 5.59 -24.26
N HIS A 301 9.67 6.30 -23.52
CA HIS A 301 11.03 6.65 -23.95
C HIS A 301 12.12 5.85 -23.23
N ALA A 302 11.77 5.05 -22.23
CA ALA A 302 12.72 4.20 -21.51
C ALA A 302 13.21 3.03 -22.37
N ASP A 303 14.47 2.64 -22.19
CA ASP A 303 15.02 1.41 -22.74
C ASP A 303 14.46 0.22 -21.96
N LYS A 304 13.39 -0.39 -22.48
CA LYS A 304 12.61 -1.38 -21.73
C LYS A 304 13.38 -2.69 -21.54
N ARG A 305 13.35 -3.21 -20.31
CA ARG A 305 13.77 -4.56 -19.97
C ARG A 305 12.80 -5.59 -20.54
N ASP A 306 13.35 -6.72 -20.96
CA ASP A 306 12.55 -7.85 -21.45
C ASP A 306 11.74 -8.52 -20.33
N TRP A 307 10.56 -9.02 -20.69
CA TRP A 307 9.81 -9.90 -19.82
C TRP A 307 10.57 -11.22 -19.62
N LYS A 308 10.76 -11.62 -18.36
CA LYS A 308 11.36 -12.92 -18.00
C LYS A 308 10.48 -13.64 -17.01
N ASN A 309 10.28 -14.94 -17.25
CA ASN A 309 9.62 -15.80 -16.28
C ASN A 309 10.61 -16.19 -15.17
N LEU A 310 10.09 -16.41 -13.97
CA LEU A 310 10.87 -17.05 -12.91
C LEU A 310 11.13 -18.51 -13.30
N PRO A 311 12.30 -19.08 -12.95
CA PRO A 311 12.52 -20.50 -13.07
C PRO A 311 11.51 -21.23 -12.15
N LEU A 312 10.70 -22.10 -12.73
CA LEU A 312 9.81 -23.04 -12.02
C LEU A 312 10.54 -24.36 -11.77
#